data_AF-L9KSQ2-F1
#
_entry.id   AF-L9KSQ2-F1
#
_cell.length_a   1.000
_cell.length_b   1.000
_cell.length_c   1.000
_cell.angle_alpha   90.00
_cell.angle_beta   90.00
_cell.angle_gamma   90.00
#
_symmetry.space_group_name_H-M   'P 1'
#
loop_
_entity.id
_entity.type
_entity.pdbx_description
1 polymer ?
#
loop_
_entity_poly.entity_id
_entity_poly.type
_entity_poly.pdbx_seq_one_letter_code
_entity_poly.pdbx_strand_id
1 'polypeptide(L)'
;MSWEVERPIKIKGACEGTLACSTCHLIFEKHIFEKLEPITDDENDMLDLAFGLTDRSRLGCQICLKKSRDNRTVRVPDAVADARQSIDMGKNS
;
A
#
# COMPACT_ATOMS: atom_id res chain seq x y z
N MET A 1 29.26 13.28 11.32
CA MET A 1 28.63 11.96 11.52
C MET A 1 27.17 12.05 11.09
N SER A 2 26.89 11.67 9.84
CA SER A 2 25.54 11.65 9.27
C SER A 2 24.83 10.41 9.79
N TRP A 3 23.85 10.58 10.66
CA TRP A 3 22.95 9.50 11.03
C TRP A 3 22.01 9.31 9.82
N GLU A 4 22.08 8.13 9.20
CA GLU A 4 21.11 7.72 8.19
C GLU A 4 19.72 7.87 8.80
N VAL A 5 18.95 8.81 8.24
CA VAL A 5 17.54 8.95 8.55
C VAL A 5 16.88 7.66 8.07
N GLU A 6 16.62 6.71 8.98
CA GLU A 6 15.65 5.65 8.79
C GLU A 6 14.30 6.32 8.51
N ARG A 7 14.05 6.71 7.25
CA ARG A 7 12.83 7.42 6.88
C ARG A 7 11.69 6.43 7.11
N PRO A 8 10.75 6.70 8.03
CA PRO A 8 9.55 5.90 8.12
C PRO A 8 8.89 5.95 6.74
N ILE A 9 8.65 4.78 6.17
CA ILE A 9 8.02 4.64 4.86
C ILE A 9 6.57 5.09 5.02
N LYS A 10 6.32 6.41 4.89
CA LYS A 10 4.96 6.95 4.89
C LYS A 10 4.32 6.62 3.55
N ILE A 11 3.68 5.46 3.48
CA ILE A 11 2.81 5.08 2.36
C ILE A 11 1.58 5.98 2.42
N LYS A 12 1.57 7.07 1.66
CA LYS A 12 0.39 7.90 1.46
C LYS A 12 -0.31 7.46 0.18
N GLY A 13 -1.57 7.03 0.30
CA GLY A 13 -2.43 6.85 -0.87
C GLY A 13 -2.81 8.20 -1.49
N ALA A 14 -3.39 8.18 -2.68
CA ALA A 14 -3.87 9.38 -3.39
C ALA A 14 -4.91 10.19 -2.59
N CYS A 15 -5.69 9.51 -1.74
CA CYS A 15 -6.65 10.10 -0.81
C CYS A 15 -6.02 10.56 0.51
N GLU A 16 -4.69 10.55 0.62
CA GLU A 16 -3.94 10.97 1.81
C GLU A 16 -4.29 10.22 3.10
N GLY A 17 -4.88 9.02 2.98
CA GLY A 17 -5.24 8.17 4.12
C GLY A 17 -6.64 8.39 4.67
N THR A 18 -7.53 9.07 3.93
CA THR A 18 -8.94 9.25 4.29
C THR A 18 -9.83 8.05 3.97
N LEU A 19 -9.24 6.89 3.67
CA LEU A 19 -9.95 5.65 3.32
C LEU A 19 -10.89 5.80 2.10
N ALA A 20 -10.57 6.72 1.20
CA ALA A 20 -11.36 6.97 -0.02
C ALA A 20 -10.71 6.38 -1.29
N CYS A 21 -9.68 5.53 -1.14
CA CYS A 21 -8.92 5.00 -2.26
C CYS A 21 -8.15 3.72 -1.90
N SER A 22 -7.89 2.87 -2.91
CA SER A 22 -7.10 1.64 -2.80
C SER A 22 -5.64 1.78 -3.30
N THR A 23 -5.20 3.00 -3.61
CA THR A 23 -3.83 3.29 -4.14
C THR A 23 -2.71 3.15 -3.10
N CYS A 24 -3.05 2.79 -1.86
CA CYS A 24 -2.08 2.44 -0.82
C CYS A 24 -2.09 0.94 -0.51
N HIS A 25 -2.72 0.14 -1.36
CA HIS A 25 -2.77 -1.31 -1.23
C HIS A 25 -1.34 -1.90 -1.24
N LEU A 26 -1.04 -2.66 -0.19
CA LEU A 26 0.20 -3.42 -0.03
C LEU A 26 -0.11 -4.87 0.30
N ILE A 27 0.81 -5.75 -0.09
CA ILE A 27 0.74 -7.18 0.22
C ILE A 27 1.82 -7.48 1.26
N PHE A 28 1.39 -8.00 2.40
CA PHE A 28 2.26 -8.31 3.53
C PHE A 28 2.70 -9.78 3.53
N GLU A 29 3.86 -10.04 4.11
CA GLU A 29 4.24 -11.41 4.46
C GLU A 29 3.38 -11.95 5.61
N LYS A 30 3.15 -13.26 5.60
CA LYS A 30 2.26 -13.93 6.57
C LYS A 30 2.62 -13.59 8.02
N HIS A 31 3.91 -13.69 8.35
CA HIS A 31 4.42 -13.42 9.70
C HIS A 31 4.24 -11.95 10.16
N ILE A 32 4.08 -11.01 9.22
CA ILE A 32 3.77 -9.61 9.51
C ILE A 32 2.26 -9.45 9.61
N PHE A 33 1.51 -10.01 8.65
CA PHE A 33 0.06 -9.92 8.58
C PHE A 33 -0.61 -10.47 9.85
N GLU A 34 -0.12 -11.59 10.39
CA GLU A 34 -0.61 -12.18 11.65
C GLU A 34 -0.37 -11.29 12.88
N LYS A 35 0.52 -10.30 12.78
CA LYS A 35 0.81 -9.33 13.85
C LYS A 35 0.06 -8.00 13.68
N LEU A 36 -0.66 -7.83 12.57
CA LEU A 36 -1.45 -6.64 12.31
C LEU A 36 -2.77 -6.68 13.07
N GLU A 37 -3.34 -5.50 13.27
CA GLU A 37 -4.69 -5.37 13.79
C GLU A 37 -5.71 -5.94 12.78
N PRO A 38 -6.85 -6.46 13.25
CA PRO A 38 -7.89 -6.97 12.37
C PRO A 38 -8.32 -5.89 11.37
N ILE A 39 -8.65 -6.33 10.16
CA ILE A 39 -9.20 -5.46 9.12
C ILE A 39 -10.59 -4.98 9.55
N THR A 40 -10.90 -3.71 9.30
CA THR A 40 -12.26 -3.17 9.51
C THR A 40 -13.10 -3.38 8.26
N ASP A 41 -14.43 -3.42 8.41
CA ASP A 41 -15.33 -3.62 7.26
C ASP A 41 -15.16 -2.51 6.20
N ASP A 42 -15.03 -1.24 6.62
CA ASP A 42 -14.76 -0.13 5.69
C ASP A 42 -13.44 -0.30 4.92
N GLU A 43 -12.37 -0.79 5.56
CA GLU A 43 -11.09 -1.04 4.90
C GLU A 43 -11.23 -2.16 3.85
N ASN A 44 -12.03 -3.19 4.18
CA ASN A 44 -12.28 -4.33 3.32
C ASN A 44 -13.08 -3.94 2.07
N ASP A 45 -14.13 -3.12 2.25
CA ASP A 45 -14.92 -2.57 1.14
C ASP A 45 -14.04 -1.79 0.14
N MET A 46 -13.03 -1.07 0.63
CA MET A 46 -12.09 -0.35 -0.23
C MET A 46 -11.03 -1.25 -0.84
N LEU A 47 -10.64 -2.33 -0.16
CA LEU A 47 -9.71 -3.33 -0.68
C LEU A 47 -10.33 -4.20 -1.78
N ASP A 48 -11.64 -4.42 -1.76
CA ASP A 48 -12.35 -5.10 -2.85
C ASP A 48 -12.23 -4.35 -4.18
N LEU A 49 -12.01 -3.03 -4.14
CA LEU A 49 -11.73 -2.20 -5.32
C LEU A 49 -10.25 -2.27 -5.76
N ALA A 50 -9.39 -2.92 -4.98
CA ALA A 50 -7.96 -3.02 -5.27
C ALA A 50 -7.66 -4.14 -6.27
N PHE A 51 -6.79 -3.84 -7.23
CA PHE A 51 -6.40 -4.82 -8.23
C PHE A 51 -5.37 -5.81 -7.64
N GLY A 52 -5.58 -7.11 -7.87
CA GLY A 52 -4.69 -8.15 -7.32
C GLY A 52 -4.82 -8.32 -5.81
N LEU A 53 -6.05 -8.22 -5.29
CA LEU A 53 -6.36 -8.51 -3.89
C LEU A 53 -5.91 -9.93 -3.52
N THR A 54 -5.37 -10.06 -2.31
CA THR A 54 -4.89 -11.31 -1.73
C THR A 54 -5.35 -11.38 -0.29
N ASP A 55 -5.32 -12.56 0.30
CA ASP A 55 -5.57 -12.84 1.71
C ASP A 55 -4.67 -12.04 2.68
N ARG A 56 -3.56 -11.48 2.19
CA ARG A 56 -2.59 -10.69 2.97
C ARG A 56 -2.49 -9.24 2.51
N SER A 57 -3.50 -8.77 1.79
CA SER A 57 -3.61 -7.40 1.31
C SER A 57 -4.14 -6.47 2.39
N ARG A 58 -3.54 -5.30 2.54
CA ARG A 58 -3.99 -4.25 3.46
C ARG A 58 -3.77 -2.85 2.89
N LEU A 59 -4.53 -1.88 3.35
CA LEU A 59 -4.29 -0.47 3.04
C LEU A 59 -3.13 0.04 3.90
N GLY A 60 -1.97 0.26 3.27
CA GLY A 60 -0.76 0.71 3.96
C GLY A 60 -0.93 2.05 4.70
N CYS A 61 -1.94 2.86 4.32
CA CYS A 61 -2.26 4.10 5.03
C CYS A 61 -2.94 3.87 6.40
N GLN A 62 -3.61 2.73 6.60
CA GLN A 62 -4.27 2.38 7.85
C GLN A 62 -3.33 1.65 8.81
N ILE A 63 -2.20 1.14 8.31
CA ILE A 63 -1.28 0.35 9.11
C ILE A 63 -0.24 1.22 9.79
N CYS A 64 -0.37 1.33 11.11
CA CYS A 64 0.69 1.87 11.96
C CYS A 64 1.72 0.80 12.29
N LEU A 65 2.77 0.67 11.46
CA LEU A 65 3.92 -0.14 11.81
C LEU A 65 4.69 0.51 12.97
N LYS A 66 4.58 -0.06 14.18
CA LYS A 66 5.47 0.29 15.28
C LYS A 66 6.92 0.06 14.85
N LYS A 67 7.84 0.95 15.26
CA LYS A 67 9.28 0.86 15.01
C LYS A 67 9.84 -0.40 15.68
N SER A 68 9.67 -1.55 15.04
CA SER A 68 10.23 -2.83 15.43
C SER A 68 11.53 -3.00 14.68
N ARG A 69 12.58 -3.46 15.37
CA ARG A 69 13.92 -3.70 14.82
C ARG A 69 13.97 -4.95 13.93
N ASP A 70 12.91 -5.17 13.16
CA ASP A 70 12.73 -6.31 12.25
C ASP A 70 12.75 -5.77 10.83
N ASN A 71 13.61 -6.35 9.99
CA ASN A 71 13.66 -6.08 8.56
C ASN A 71 12.39 -6.62 7.90
N ARG A 72 11.34 -5.80 7.83
CA ARG A 72 10.02 -6.16 7.32
C ARG A 72 9.94 -5.87 5.82
N THR A 73 9.81 -6.92 5.02
CA THR A 73 9.58 -6.79 3.58
C THR A 73 8.07 -6.66 3.33
N VAL A 74 7.68 -5.65 2.57
CA VAL A 74 6.31 -5.47 2.07
C VAL A 74 6.36 -5.41 0.55
N ARG A 75 5.38 -6.02 -0.11
CA ARG A 75 5.30 -6.01 -1.57
C ARG A 75 4.26 -4.99 -2.02
N VAL A 76 4.67 -4.16 -2.97
CA VAL A 76 3.79 -3.26 -3.71
C VAL A 76 3.21 -4.05 -4.89
N PRO A 77 1.89 -4.17 -5.04
CA PRO A 77 1.28 -4.85 -6.18
C PRO A 77 1.57 -4.08 -7.49
N ASP A 78 1.82 -4.78 -8.59
CA ASP A 78 2.21 -4.17 -9.87
C ASP A 78 1.21 -3.12 -10.37
N ALA A 79 -0.07 -3.28 -10.03
CA ALA A 79 -1.15 -2.41 -10.49
C ALA A 79 -1.21 -1.03 -9.83
N VAL A 80 -0.51 -0.80 -8.71
CA VAL A 80 -0.45 0.53 -8.08
C VAL A 80 0.68 1.40 -8.62
N ALA A 81 1.53 0.84 -9.50
CA ALA A 81 2.49 1.62 -10.27
C ALA A 81 1.74 2.42 -11.34
N ASP A 82 1.46 3.68 -11.04
CA ASP A 82 1.25 4.80 -11.96
C ASP A 82 0.94 4.39 -13.42
N ALA A 83 -0.34 4.44 -13.80
CA ALA A 83 -0.79 4.22 -15.19
C ALA A 83 -0.31 5.33 -16.17
N ARG A 84 0.77 6.05 -15.87
CA ARG A 84 1.44 6.98 -16.79
C ARG A 84 2.78 6.41 -17.29
N GLN A 85 2.86 5.10 -17.49
CA GLN A 85 3.72 4.63 -18.58
C GLN A 85 3.09 5.09 -19.89
N SER A 86 3.63 6.20 -20.38
CA SER A 86 3.45 6.78 -21.71
C SER A 86 2.98 5.78 -22.76
N ILE A 87 1.67 5.82 -23.08
CA ILE A 87 1.20 5.60 -24.44
C ILE A 87 0.75 6.95 -24.99
N ASP A 88 1.71 7.68 -25.52
CA ASP A 88 1.42 8.55 -26.67
C ASP A 88 0.80 7.63 -27.73
N MET A 89 -0.48 7.82 -28.03
CA MET A 89 -1.02 7.74 -29.40
C MET A 89 -2.53 7.97 -29.37
N GLY A 90 -2.91 9.18 -29.75
CA GLY A 90 -4.28 9.58 -30.03
C GLY A 90 -4.34 10.72 -31.04
N LYS A 91 -3.48 10.73 -32.06
CA LYS A 91 -3.79 11.45 -33.29
C LYS A 91 -4.82 10.63 -34.05
N ASN A 92 -6.05 11.12 -34.11
CA ASN A 92 -6.92 10.77 -35.22
C ASN A 92 -7.49 12.03 -35.85
N SER A 93 -6.91 12.32 -37.03
CA SER A 93 -7.38 13.13 -38.17
C SER A 93 -7.73 14.59 -37.94
#